data_AF-A0AAP2U9V1-F1
#
_entry.id   AF-A0AAP2U9V1-F1
#
_cell.length_a   1.000
_cell.length_b   1.000
_cell.length_c   1.000
_cell.angle_alpha   90.00
_cell.angle_beta   90.00
_cell.angle_gamma   90.00
#
_symmetry.space_group_name_H-M   'P 1'
#
loop_
_entity.id
_entity.type
_entity.pdbx_description
1 polymer ?
#
loop_
_entity_poly.entity_id
_entity_poly.type
_entity_poly.pdbx_seq_one_letter_code
_entity_poly.pdbx_strand_id
1 'polypeptide(L)'
;MKYPIGIQDFEQIIEGDYVYLDKTALVYDLVTNGKIYFLCRPRRFGKSLLVSTLKCYFEGKKELFKGLAIDKLEKEWKQYPVFHLDFNGINFTDAGMLDKTLLGFVERQEKIYGRDEFAEGLGSRFVSVLKAAHEKTGLRAVVLIDEYDKPLLDVLDQDLNITINGQKRKLEEWNREVLKGFYSVFKAADADLQFVLLTGVTKFSQVSVFSGFNQPDDISMDEHYEALCGITEEELYSTFEEQIKVMAVRYKTTEEGMKYKLKRKFDGYHFSSDMLDIYNPFSILNSLSKKRLSDFWFRTGTPTYLVRLLSHFKENLNELTGKYYPTSSFVDYRADVEAPLPMIYQSGYLTIKDWNMNMDSYLLDFPNDEVKNGFLTLVATSYLQPKESTDAFVLQVVSAMDVGDCHQLENLMTSFFASIPYNQRRKDDEREKERYFQYTFYLVLRMISCFTVFIEKQQSEGRVDCVVETPNYIYIFEFKRDGSAEEALKQIEDMGYAREYAADGRKIYQIGCNFSSKTGTIDGWKMK
;
A
#
# COMPACT_ATOMS: atom_id res chain seq x y z
N MET A 1 -14.53 10.76 22.50
CA MET A 1 -13.98 9.58 21.80
C MET A 1 -12.46 9.70 21.73
N LYS A 2 -11.72 8.70 22.18
CA LYS A 2 -10.27 8.60 22.04
C LYS A 2 -9.95 7.70 20.85
N TYR A 3 -9.01 8.11 19.99
CA TYR A 3 -8.62 7.33 18.81
C TYR A 3 -7.31 6.58 19.08
N PRO A 4 -7.21 5.27 18.80
CA PRO A 4 -6.02 4.47 19.05
C PRO A 4 -4.92 4.68 17.97
N ILE A 5 -4.58 5.94 17.69
CA ILE A 5 -3.61 6.26 16.63
C ILE A 5 -2.21 5.85 17.09
N GLY A 6 -1.65 4.84 16.43
CA GLY A 6 -0.32 4.32 16.77
C GLY A 6 -0.31 3.34 17.93
N ILE A 7 -1.48 2.99 18.48
CA ILE A 7 -1.63 1.93 19.49
C ILE A 7 -2.06 0.66 18.75
N GLN A 8 -1.25 -0.40 18.87
CA GLN A 8 -1.51 -1.70 18.24
C GLN A 8 -1.81 -2.79 19.27
N ASP A 9 -1.72 -2.46 20.56
CA ASP A 9 -1.98 -3.38 21.64
C ASP A 9 -3.47 -3.35 22.02
N PHE A 10 -4.14 -4.48 21.89
CA PHE A 10 -5.57 -4.62 22.14
C PHE A 10 -5.93 -4.32 23.60
N GLU A 11 -5.14 -4.83 24.54
CA GLU A 11 -5.34 -4.60 25.98
C GLU A 11 -5.28 -3.10 26.30
N GLN A 12 -4.27 -2.38 25.81
CA GLN A 12 -4.19 -0.92 25.96
C GLN A 12 -5.37 -0.16 25.35
N ILE A 13 -5.91 -0.62 24.22
CA ILE A 13 -7.07 0.01 23.59
C ILE A 13 -8.31 -0.12 24.49
N ILE A 14 -8.58 -1.32 25.00
CA ILE A 14 -9.75 -1.58 25.83
C ILE A 14 -9.61 -0.90 27.20
N GLU A 15 -8.49 -1.10 27.91
CA GLU A 15 -8.25 -0.49 29.23
C GLU A 15 -8.17 1.04 29.15
N GLY A 16 -7.67 1.57 28.04
CA GLY A 16 -7.52 2.99 27.79
C GLY A 16 -8.82 3.70 27.36
N ASP A 17 -9.93 2.97 27.19
CA ASP A 17 -11.22 3.47 26.68
C ASP A 17 -11.05 4.16 25.31
N TYR A 18 -10.26 3.53 24.44
CA TYR A 18 -10.12 3.92 23.04
C TYR A 18 -11.23 3.28 22.21
N VAL A 19 -11.61 3.94 21.11
CA VAL A 19 -12.54 3.33 20.15
C VAL A 19 -11.93 2.06 19.56
N TYR A 20 -12.65 0.95 19.64
CA TYR A 20 -12.32 -0.33 19.02
C TYR A 20 -13.46 -0.72 18.09
N LEU A 21 -13.12 -1.01 16.82
CA LEU A 21 -14.07 -1.54 15.86
C LEU A 21 -14.07 -3.06 15.99
N ASP A 22 -15.21 -3.61 16.40
CA ASP A 22 -15.30 -4.99 16.84
C ASP A 22 -15.24 -5.97 15.66
N LYS A 23 -14.09 -6.64 15.51
CA LYS A 23 -13.86 -7.73 14.55
C LYS A 23 -13.92 -9.11 15.18
N THR A 24 -14.33 -9.21 16.44
CA THR A 24 -14.11 -10.42 17.24
C THR A 24 -15.00 -11.60 16.84
N ALA A 25 -16.09 -11.35 16.11
CA ALA A 25 -16.86 -12.42 15.46
C ALA A 25 -16.03 -13.16 14.39
N LEU A 26 -15.32 -12.42 13.53
CA LEU A 26 -14.42 -13.01 12.53
C LEU A 26 -13.19 -13.67 13.19
N VAL A 27 -12.70 -13.12 14.31
CA VAL A 27 -11.64 -13.75 15.10
C VAL A 27 -12.11 -15.11 15.64
N TYR A 28 -13.34 -15.19 16.15
CA TYR A 28 -13.91 -16.44 16.63
C TYR A 28 -14.09 -17.46 15.50
N ASP A 29 -14.53 -17.03 14.32
CA ASP A 29 -14.64 -17.89 13.15
C ASP A 29 -13.26 -18.46 12.76
N LEU A 30 -12.25 -17.59 12.68
CA LEU A 30 -10.88 -17.96 12.32
C LEU A 30 -10.29 -19.03 13.25
N VAL A 31 -10.46 -18.88 14.57
CA VAL A 31 -9.89 -19.81 15.56
C VAL A 31 -10.67 -21.12 15.68
N THR A 32 -11.88 -21.21 15.12
CA THR A 32 -12.73 -22.40 15.18
C THR A 32 -12.70 -23.23 13.89
N ASN A 33 -12.54 -22.60 12.73
CA ASN A 33 -12.65 -23.27 11.43
C ASN A 33 -11.33 -23.70 10.81
N GLY A 34 -10.19 -23.29 11.37
CA GLY A 34 -8.89 -23.73 10.87
C GLY A 34 -7.77 -23.58 11.87
N LYS A 35 -6.56 -23.91 11.38
CA LYS A 35 -5.38 -24.10 12.23
C LYS A 35 -4.21 -23.23 11.82
N ILE A 36 -3.97 -23.10 10.52
CA ILE A 36 -2.76 -22.46 10.01
C ILE A 36 -3.18 -21.47 8.93
N TYR A 37 -3.01 -20.19 9.23
CA TYR A 37 -3.44 -19.10 8.39
C TYR A 37 -2.30 -18.18 7.99
N PHE A 38 -2.46 -17.59 6.81
CA PHE A 38 -1.59 -16.57 6.28
C PHE A 38 -2.42 -15.36 5.83
N LEU A 39 -2.05 -14.17 6.30
CA LEU A 39 -2.75 -12.92 6.00
C LEU A 39 -1.80 -11.81 5.58
N CYS A 40 -1.88 -11.39 4.33
CA CYS A 40 -1.29 -10.14 3.84
C CYS A 40 -2.33 -9.03 3.78
N ARG A 41 -1.96 -7.88 4.33
CA ARG A 41 -2.66 -6.61 4.13
C ARG A 41 -1.64 -5.49 4.00
N PRO A 42 -1.97 -4.36 3.38
CA PRO A 42 -1.07 -3.23 3.34
C PRO A 42 -0.69 -2.73 4.75
N ARG A 43 0.36 -1.90 4.84
CA ARG A 43 0.79 -1.32 6.13
C ARG A 43 -0.37 -0.54 6.77
N ARG A 44 -0.40 -0.51 8.11
CA ARG A 44 -1.39 0.24 8.90
C ARG A 44 -2.87 -0.17 8.72
N PHE A 45 -3.15 -1.38 8.21
CA PHE A 45 -4.51 -1.95 8.13
C PHE A 45 -5.01 -2.63 9.40
N GLY A 46 -4.19 -2.71 10.46
CA GLY A 46 -4.59 -3.32 11.73
C GLY A 46 -4.11 -4.75 11.95
N LYS A 47 -3.20 -5.28 11.12
CA LYS A 47 -2.59 -6.63 11.28
C LYS A 47 -2.04 -6.88 12.69
N SER A 48 -1.18 -5.98 13.19
CA SER A 48 -0.61 -6.10 14.55
C SER A 48 -1.68 -6.02 15.65
N LEU A 49 -2.76 -5.26 15.42
CA LEU A 49 -3.90 -5.20 16.35
C LEU A 49 -4.68 -6.53 16.34
N LEU A 50 -4.88 -7.15 15.17
CA LEU A 50 -5.44 -8.49 15.06
C LEU A 50 -4.58 -9.51 15.80
N VAL A 51 -3.25 -9.47 15.62
CA VAL A 51 -2.30 -10.34 16.34
C VAL A 51 -2.39 -10.14 17.85
N SER A 52 -2.43 -8.89 18.33
CA SER A 52 -2.59 -8.59 19.76
C SER A 52 -3.96 -9.06 20.29
N THR A 53 -5.02 -8.92 19.50
CA THR A 53 -6.38 -9.41 19.83
C THR A 53 -6.38 -10.94 19.98
N LEU A 54 -5.80 -11.66 19.00
CA LEU A 54 -5.65 -13.12 19.06
C LEU A 54 -4.81 -13.57 20.24
N LYS A 55 -3.71 -12.85 20.54
CA LYS A 55 -2.88 -13.12 21.71
C LYS A 55 -3.70 -13.03 22.99
N CYS A 56 -4.43 -11.94 23.20
CA CYS A 56 -5.26 -11.75 24.39
C CYS A 56 -6.37 -12.82 24.50
N TYR A 57 -6.95 -13.21 23.36
CA TYR A 57 -7.95 -14.28 23.30
C TYR A 57 -7.37 -15.62 23.74
N PHE A 58 -6.24 -16.05 23.17
CA PHE A 58 -5.61 -17.33 23.50
C PHE A 58 -4.95 -17.35 24.88
N GLU A 59 -4.55 -16.20 25.42
CA GLU A 59 -4.14 -16.05 26.83
C GLU A 59 -5.34 -16.12 27.81
N GLY A 60 -6.57 -16.26 27.31
CA GLY A 60 -7.79 -16.39 28.11
C GLY A 60 -8.17 -15.13 28.86
N LYS A 61 -7.79 -13.94 28.36
CA LYS A 61 -8.08 -12.64 28.99
C LYS A 61 -9.54 -12.19 28.75
N LYS A 62 -10.51 -13.01 29.20
CA LYS A 62 -11.95 -12.81 29.00
C LYS A 62 -12.43 -11.38 29.30
N GLU A 63 -11.91 -10.79 30.37
CA GLU A 63 -12.32 -9.47 30.85
C GLU A 63 -12.15 -8.36 29.78
N LEU A 64 -11.16 -8.50 28.89
CA LEU A 64 -10.91 -7.54 27.80
C LEU A 64 -11.95 -7.60 26.67
N PHE A 65 -12.71 -8.69 26.59
CA PHE A 65 -13.65 -8.92 25.49
C PHE A 65 -15.10 -8.60 25.86
N LYS A 66 -15.36 -8.18 27.10
CA LYS A 66 -16.72 -7.92 27.59
C LYS A 66 -17.48 -6.95 26.69
N GLY A 67 -18.65 -7.38 26.23
CA GLY A 67 -19.51 -6.58 25.34
C GLY A 67 -19.14 -6.62 23.85
N LEU A 68 -18.01 -7.25 23.48
CA LEU A 68 -17.68 -7.56 22.09
C LEU A 68 -18.42 -8.82 21.63
N ALA A 69 -18.48 -9.05 20.33
CA ALA A 69 -19.19 -10.17 19.73
C ALA A 69 -18.72 -11.53 20.28
N ILE A 70 -17.40 -11.71 20.45
CA ILE A 70 -16.81 -12.97 20.94
C ILE A 70 -17.18 -13.31 22.38
N ASP A 71 -17.53 -12.34 23.23
CA ASP A 71 -17.98 -12.59 24.62
C ASP A 71 -19.27 -13.42 24.66
N LYS A 72 -20.10 -13.33 23.60
CA LYS A 72 -21.31 -14.15 23.46
C LYS A 72 -21.04 -15.51 22.79
N LEU A 73 -19.95 -15.63 22.05
CA LEU A 73 -19.61 -16.81 21.25
C LEU A 73 -18.75 -17.81 22.04
N GLU A 74 -17.67 -17.32 22.65
CA GLU A 74 -16.70 -18.14 23.39
C GLU A 74 -17.14 -18.40 24.85
N LYS A 75 -17.08 -19.66 25.27
CA LYS A 75 -17.58 -20.12 26.58
C LYS A 75 -16.51 -20.73 27.47
N GLU A 76 -15.49 -21.37 26.92
CA GLU A 76 -14.47 -22.11 27.64
C GLU A 76 -13.31 -21.22 28.10
N TRP A 77 -12.91 -20.22 27.30
CA TRP A 77 -11.84 -19.26 27.63
C TRP A 77 -10.54 -19.94 28.14
N LYS A 78 -10.10 -20.99 27.44
CA LYS A 78 -8.88 -21.73 27.74
C LYS A 78 -7.64 -20.84 27.61
N GLN A 79 -6.64 -21.09 28.47
CA GLN A 79 -5.35 -20.39 28.45
C GLN A 79 -4.29 -21.23 27.74
N TYR A 80 -3.99 -20.89 26.50
CA TYR A 80 -3.02 -21.59 25.66
C TYR A 80 -1.60 -21.02 25.85
N PRO A 81 -0.55 -21.82 25.65
CA PRO A 81 0.80 -21.28 25.55
C PRO A 81 0.97 -20.52 24.22
N VAL A 82 1.13 -19.20 24.30
CA VAL A 82 1.24 -18.31 23.12
C VAL A 82 2.69 -17.92 22.84
N PHE A 83 3.11 -18.17 21.60
CA PHE A 83 4.42 -17.87 21.04
C PHE A 83 4.27 -16.71 20.04
N HIS A 84 4.54 -15.48 20.49
CA HIS A 84 4.44 -14.28 19.66
C HIS A 84 5.83 -13.81 19.20
N LEU A 85 6.07 -13.85 17.89
CA LEU A 85 7.29 -13.35 17.25
C LEU A 85 6.95 -12.14 16.38
N ASP A 86 7.56 -11.00 16.68
CA ASP A 86 7.41 -9.76 15.92
C ASP A 86 8.79 -9.34 15.38
N PHE A 87 8.89 -9.18 14.06
CA PHE A 87 10.13 -8.73 13.41
C PHE A 87 10.28 -7.21 13.38
N ASN A 88 9.26 -6.43 13.78
CA ASN A 88 9.32 -4.97 13.81
C ASN A 88 10.49 -4.41 14.62
N GLY A 89 10.97 -3.23 14.22
CA GLY A 89 12.01 -2.50 14.95
C GLY A 89 13.43 -3.08 14.84
N ILE A 90 13.62 -4.18 14.10
CA ILE A 90 14.92 -4.80 13.85
C ILE A 90 15.44 -4.39 12.47
N ASN A 91 16.73 -4.11 12.37
CA ASN A 91 17.40 -3.83 11.11
C ASN A 91 18.01 -5.12 10.53
N PHE A 92 17.38 -5.71 9.50
CA PHE A 92 17.89 -6.95 8.90
C PHE A 92 18.95 -6.73 7.82
N THR A 93 19.35 -5.48 7.54
CA THR A 93 20.52 -5.21 6.70
C THR A 93 21.83 -5.59 7.41
N ASP A 94 21.80 -5.69 8.74
CA ASP A 94 22.94 -6.11 9.54
C ASP A 94 23.09 -7.63 9.48
N ALA A 95 24.20 -8.10 8.88
CA ALA A 95 24.44 -9.51 8.66
C ALA A 95 24.37 -10.34 9.96
N GLY A 96 23.60 -11.44 9.93
CA GLY A 96 23.39 -12.35 11.06
C GLY A 96 22.40 -11.85 12.12
N MET A 97 21.72 -10.72 11.90
CA MET A 97 20.71 -10.20 12.83
C MET A 97 19.45 -11.10 12.89
N LEU A 98 19.07 -11.70 11.77
CA LEU A 98 17.97 -12.67 11.72
C LEU A 98 18.24 -13.89 12.61
N ASP A 99 19.42 -14.50 12.45
CA ASP A 99 19.85 -15.66 13.25
C ASP A 99 19.79 -15.36 14.75
N LYS A 100 20.34 -14.20 15.16
CA LYS A 100 20.31 -13.75 16.57
C LYS A 100 18.90 -13.52 17.08
N THR A 101 18.02 -12.95 16.25
CA THR A 101 16.63 -12.66 16.61
C THR A 101 15.86 -13.95 16.88
N LEU A 102 15.95 -14.92 15.97
CA LEU A 102 15.27 -16.21 16.10
C LEU A 102 15.85 -17.04 17.25
N LEU A 103 17.18 -17.06 17.39
CA LEU A 103 17.85 -17.73 18.50
C LEU A 103 17.40 -17.15 19.85
N GLY A 104 17.44 -15.83 19.99
CA GLY A 104 16.99 -15.16 21.21
C GLY A 104 15.51 -15.35 21.50
N PHE A 105 14.67 -15.48 20.45
CA PHE A 105 13.26 -15.84 20.61
C PHE A 105 13.12 -17.25 21.21
N VAL A 106 13.75 -18.26 20.61
CA VAL A 106 13.68 -19.65 21.10
C VAL A 106 14.24 -19.77 22.53
N GLU A 107 15.38 -19.13 22.81
CA GLU A 107 15.99 -19.13 24.15
C GLU A 107 15.10 -18.53 25.24
N ARG A 108 14.29 -17.50 24.91
CA ARG A 108 13.31 -16.95 25.87
C ARG A 108 12.21 -17.97 26.18
N GLN A 109 11.77 -18.74 25.20
CA GLN A 109 10.74 -19.76 25.39
C GLN A 109 11.28 -20.97 26.15
N GLU A 110 12.52 -21.38 25.86
CA GLU A 110 13.21 -22.45 26.58
C GLU A 110 13.35 -22.14 28.07
N LYS A 111 13.53 -20.87 28.46
CA LYS A 111 13.53 -20.46 29.87
C LYS A 111 12.18 -20.68 30.57
N ILE A 112 11.08 -20.64 29.83
CA ILE A 112 9.72 -20.78 30.36
C ILE A 112 9.30 -22.25 30.41
N TYR A 113 9.51 -22.98 29.32
CA TYR A 113 8.98 -24.34 29.13
C TYR A 113 10.03 -25.43 29.35
N GLY A 114 11.32 -25.12 29.22
CA GLY A 114 12.43 -26.06 29.32
C GLY A 114 13.23 -26.15 28.02
N ARG A 115 14.52 -26.45 28.14
CA ARG A 115 15.41 -26.73 27.01
C ARG A 115 15.69 -28.22 26.92
N ASP A 116 15.62 -28.76 25.72
CA ASP A 116 16.11 -30.10 25.40
C ASP A 116 17.62 -30.04 25.14
N GLU A 117 18.41 -30.74 25.95
CA GLU A 117 19.87 -30.77 25.86
C GLU A 117 20.38 -31.43 24.57
N PHE A 118 19.57 -32.30 23.95
CA PHE A 118 19.92 -32.99 22.70
C PHE A 118 19.54 -32.18 21.46
N ALA A 119 18.79 -31.09 21.61
CA ALA A 119 18.43 -30.21 20.52
C ALA A 119 19.51 -29.14 20.30
N GLU A 120 20.36 -29.32 19.28
CA GLU A 120 21.44 -28.37 18.97
C GLU A 120 21.02 -27.27 17.98
N GLY A 121 20.28 -27.63 16.93
CA GLY A 121 19.86 -26.71 15.88
C GLY A 121 18.68 -25.82 16.27
N LEU A 122 18.59 -24.62 15.70
CA LEU A 122 17.49 -23.67 15.95
C LEU A 122 16.10 -24.31 15.72
N GLY A 123 15.95 -25.04 14.61
CA GLY A 123 14.69 -25.70 14.27
C GLY A 123 14.31 -26.81 15.25
N SER A 124 15.25 -27.70 15.60
CA SER A 124 14.98 -28.77 16.57
C SER A 124 14.69 -28.23 17.97
N ARG A 125 15.41 -27.19 18.39
CA ARG A 125 15.14 -26.48 19.65
C ARG A 125 13.74 -25.89 19.68
N PHE A 126 13.30 -25.30 18.55
CA PHE A 126 11.95 -24.75 18.46
C PHE A 126 10.86 -25.84 18.50
N VAL A 127 11.07 -26.98 17.82
CA VAL A 127 10.18 -28.16 17.96
C VAL A 127 10.10 -28.61 19.43
N SER A 128 11.26 -28.80 20.07
CA SER A 128 11.31 -29.31 21.44
C SER A 128 10.63 -28.38 22.44
N VAL A 129 10.77 -27.06 22.29
CA VAL A 129 10.11 -26.11 23.21
C VAL A 129 8.59 -26.05 23.00
N LEU A 130 8.09 -26.20 21.77
CA LEU A 130 6.65 -26.30 21.49
C LEU A 130 6.06 -27.55 22.16
N LYS A 131 6.73 -28.69 22.01
CA LYS A 131 6.36 -29.94 22.68
C LYS A 131 6.40 -29.81 24.21
N ALA A 132 7.46 -29.22 24.76
CA ALA A 132 7.56 -28.99 26.21
C ALA A 132 6.45 -28.08 26.73
N ALA A 133 6.05 -27.05 25.96
CA ALA A 133 4.92 -26.20 26.31
C ALA A 133 3.59 -26.97 26.32
N HIS A 134 3.38 -27.84 25.34
CA HIS A 134 2.21 -28.71 25.27
C HIS A 134 2.15 -29.68 26.45
N GLU A 135 3.24 -30.38 26.76
CA GLU A 135 3.33 -31.32 27.88
C GLU A 135 3.12 -30.61 29.24
N LYS A 136 3.67 -29.40 29.40
CA LYS A 136 3.61 -28.64 30.66
C LYS A 136 2.24 -28.03 30.92
N THR A 137 1.55 -27.57 29.88
CA THR A 137 0.24 -26.88 30.02
C THR A 137 -0.94 -27.80 29.78
N GLY A 138 -0.73 -28.96 29.14
CA GLY A 138 -1.79 -29.85 28.66
C GLY A 138 -2.56 -29.31 27.45
N LEU A 139 -2.13 -28.17 26.89
CA LEU A 139 -2.76 -27.51 25.75
C LEU A 139 -1.73 -27.25 24.65
N ARG A 140 -2.14 -27.45 23.40
CA ARG A 140 -1.30 -27.22 22.23
C ARG A 140 -0.94 -25.74 22.08
N ALA A 141 0.22 -25.45 21.50
CA ALA A 141 0.77 -24.12 21.36
C ALA A 141 0.13 -23.28 20.25
N VAL A 142 0.02 -21.98 20.51
CA VAL A 142 -0.42 -20.98 19.55
C VAL A 142 0.79 -20.19 19.09
N VAL A 143 1.00 -20.05 17.78
CA VAL A 143 2.13 -19.31 17.21
C VAL A 143 1.61 -18.13 16.39
N LEU A 144 2.01 -16.91 16.76
CA LEU A 144 1.62 -15.69 16.08
C LEU A 144 2.89 -15.00 15.58
N ILE A 145 2.98 -14.76 14.26
CA ILE A 145 4.13 -14.13 13.62
C ILE A 145 3.69 -12.86 12.92
N ASP A 146 4.17 -11.71 13.39
CA ASP A 146 3.94 -10.40 12.77
C ASP A 146 5.17 -9.94 11.95
N GLU A 147 4.89 -9.24 10.85
CA GLU A 147 5.86 -8.82 9.83
C GLU A 147 6.83 -9.93 9.36
N TYR A 148 6.29 -11.11 9.04
CA TYR A 148 7.07 -12.29 8.63
C TYR A 148 8.02 -12.04 7.45
N ASP A 149 7.68 -11.08 6.60
CA ASP A 149 8.33 -10.71 5.35
C ASP A 149 9.43 -9.67 5.53
N LYS A 150 9.46 -8.95 6.65
CA LYS A 150 10.42 -7.88 6.91
C LYS A 150 11.89 -8.29 6.75
N PRO A 151 12.36 -9.46 7.27
CA PRO A 151 13.76 -9.86 7.11
C PRO A 151 14.19 -10.06 5.65
N LEU A 152 13.24 -10.29 4.74
CA LEU A 152 13.48 -10.36 3.30
C LEU A 152 13.31 -9.00 2.63
N LEU A 153 12.27 -8.23 2.95
CA LEU A 153 12.05 -6.89 2.38
C LEU A 153 13.21 -5.94 2.65
N ASP A 154 13.79 -5.99 3.84
CA ASP A 154 14.89 -5.10 4.23
C ASP A 154 16.12 -5.35 3.36
N VAL A 155 16.41 -6.59 2.96
CA VAL A 155 17.61 -6.96 2.19
C VAL A 155 17.36 -7.16 0.69
N LEU A 156 16.09 -7.14 0.28
CA LEU A 156 15.68 -7.33 -1.11
C LEU A 156 16.32 -6.29 -2.02
N ASP A 157 16.88 -6.78 -3.13
CA ASP A 157 17.54 -5.98 -4.16
C ASP A 157 18.69 -5.12 -3.59
N GLN A 158 19.37 -5.64 -2.59
CA GLN A 158 20.58 -5.05 -2.04
C GLN A 158 21.80 -5.94 -2.28
N ASP A 159 22.94 -5.33 -2.58
CA ASP A 159 24.21 -6.04 -2.79
C ASP A 159 24.93 -6.35 -1.45
N LEU A 160 24.13 -6.73 -0.45
CA LEU A 160 24.60 -7.10 0.89
C LEU A 160 24.99 -8.57 0.93
N ASN A 161 26.08 -8.84 1.64
CA ASN A 161 26.67 -10.17 1.69
C ASN A 161 27.01 -10.58 3.12
N ILE A 162 26.97 -11.89 3.37
CA ILE A 162 27.37 -12.51 4.64
C ILE A 162 28.41 -13.59 4.36
N THR A 163 29.38 -13.72 5.25
CA THR A 163 30.40 -14.79 5.17
C THR A 163 30.09 -15.86 6.18
N ILE A 164 29.82 -17.08 5.72
CA ILE A 164 29.50 -18.24 6.57
C ILE A 164 30.41 -19.38 6.18
N ASN A 165 31.09 -19.96 7.17
CA ASN A 165 32.06 -21.04 6.96
C ASN A 165 33.11 -20.71 5.87
N GLY A 166 33.53 -19.45 5.79
CA GLY A 166 34.49 -18.96 4.80
C GLY A 166 33.92 -18.69 3.40
N GLN A 167 32.63 -18.91 3.16
CA GLN A 167 31.97 -18.65 1.87
C GLN A 167 31.13 -17.37 1.94
N LYS A 168 31.33 -16.49 0.95
CA LYS A 168 30.53 -15.27 0.78
C LYS A 168 29.22 -15.62 0.08
N ARG A 169 28.10 -15.25 0.67
CA ARG A 169 26.75 -15.46 0.15
C ARG A 169 25.96 -14.16 0.19
N LYS A 170 24.97 -14.00 -0.67
CA LYS A 170 24.03 -12.87 -0.57
C LYS A 170 23.25 -12.97 0.73
N LEU A 171 23.08 -11.84 1.42
CA LEU A 171 22.34 -11.80 2.68
C LEU A 171 20.86 -12.17 2.48
N GLU A 172 20.27 -11.80 1.34
CA GLU A 172 18.91 -12.18 0.96
C GLU A 172 18.73 -13.71 0.88
N GLU A 173 19.63 -14.41 0.18
CA GLU A 173 19.61 -15.87 0.05
C GLU A 173 19.77 -16.55 1.40
N TRP A 174 20.67 -16.04 2.23
CA TRP A 174 20.85 -16.54 3.60
C TRP A 174 19.59 -16.36 4.44
N ASN A 175 19.02 -15.16 4.48
CA ASN A 175 17.80 -14.89 5.24
C ASN A 175 16.64 -15.78 4.80
N ARG A 176 16.52 -16.04 3.49
CA ARG A 176 15.51 -16.94 2.92
C ARG A 176 15.68 -18.37 3.41
N GLU A 177 16.91 -18.89 3.44
CA GLU A 177 17.20 -20.24 3.94
C GLU A 177 16.94 -20.38 5.44
N VAL A 178 17.34 -19.39 6.24
CA VAL A 178 17.09 -19.36 7.68
C VAL A 178 15.59 -19.37 7.97
N LEU A 179 14.80 -18.51 7.31
CA LEU A 179 13.34 -18.48 7.46
C LEU A 179 12.69 -19.81 7.01
N LYS A 180 13.15 -20.38 5.89
CA LYS A 180 12.66 -21.69 5.42
C LYS A 180 12.89 -22.79 6.44
N GLY A 181 14.08 -22.85 7.04
CA GLY A 181 14.40 -23.79 8.11
C GLY A 181 13.53 -23.56 9.34
N PHE A 182 13.34 -22.30 9.73
CA PHE A 182 12.55 -21.93 10.90
C PHE A 182 11.07 -22.30 10.76
N TYR A 183 10.43 -22.00 9.62
CA TYR A 183 9.01 -22.30 9.42
C TYR A 183 8.73 -23.77 9.08
N SER A 184 9.72 -24.53 8.60
CA SER A 184 9.57 -25.97 8.38
C SER A 184 9.26 -26.76 9.68
N VAL A 185 9.63 -26.19 10.84
CA VAL A 185 9.35 -26.72 12.18
C VAL A 185 7.88 -27.02 12.41
N PHE A 186 6.97 -26.19 11.89
CA PHE A 186 5.55 -26.35 12.16
C PHE A 186 4.98 -27.65 11.59
N LYS A 187 5.57 -28.20 10.53
CA LYS A 187 5.19 -29.52 10.01
C LYS A 187 5.59 -30.63 10.98
N ALA A 188 6.76 -30.53 11.59
CA ALA A 188 7.24 -31.50 12.58
C ALA A 188 6.50 -31.40 13.92
N ALA A 189 6.11 -30.18 14.31
CA ALA A 189 5.40 -29.88 15.55
C ALA A 189 3.86 -29.89 15.40
N ASP A 190 3.30 -30.43 14.31
CA ASP A 190 1.85 -30.32 14.02
C ASP A 190 0.97 -30.84 15.16
N ALA A 191 1.37 -31.94 15.81
CA ALA A 191 0.67 -32.51 16.96
C ALA A 191 0.62 -31.56 18.19
N ASP A 192 1.60 -30.68 18.30
CA ASP A 192 1.79 -29.75 19.41
C ASP A 192 1.24 -28.34 19.10
N LEU A 193 0.69 -28.11 17.91
CA LEU A 193 0.15 -26.82 17.49
C LEU A 193 -1.38 -26.77 17.58
N GLN A 194 -1.91 -25.70 18.18
CA GLN A 194 -3.32 -25.36 18.22
C GLN A 194 -3.69 -24.43 17.07
N PHE A 195 -2.89 -23.38 16.85
CA PHE A 195 -3.19 -22.32 15.89
C PHE A 195 -1.89 -21.62 15.48
N VAL A 196 -1.78 -21.25 14.20
CA VAL A 196 -0.65 -20.51 13.64
C VAL A 196 -1.20 -19.41 12.75
N LEU A 197 -0.79 -18.16 12.98
CA LEU A 197 -1.03 -17.04 12.07
C LEU A 197 0.28 -16.39 11.68
N LEU A 198 0.51 -16.26 10.38
CA LEU A 198 1.59 -15.43 9.84
C LEU A 198 0.97 -14.24 9.13
N THR A 199 1.47 -13.04 9.44
CA THR A 199 0.99 -11.82 8.80
C THR A 199 2.13 -10.91 8.33
N GLY A 200 1.88 -10.17 7.26
CA GLY A 200 2.88 -9.34 6.59
C GLY A 200 2.27 -8.39 5.56
N VAL A 201 3.14 -7.76 4.77
CA VAL A 201 2.72 -6.88 3.66
C VAL A 201 2.71 -7.64 2.35
N THR A 202 3.77 -8.36 2.03
CA THR A 202 3.93 -9.05 0.74
C THR A 202 3.85 -10.56 0.88
N LYS A 203 3.45 -11.24 -0.21
CA LYS A 203 3.53 -12.68 -0.38
C LYS A 203 4.86 -13.00 -1.06
N PHE A 204 5.97 -13.01 -0.32
CA PHE A 204 7.16 -13.67 -0.87
C PHE A 204 6.82 -15.13 -1.12
N SER A 205 7.12 -15.60 -2.33
CA SER A 205 6.61 -16.87 -2.84
C SER A 205 6.55 -17.93 -1.76
N GLN A 206 5.33 -18.41 -1.49
CA GLN A 206 5.10 -19.50 -0.56
C GLN A 206 5.96 -20.72 -0.94
N VAL A 207 6.30 -20.85 -2.22
CA VAL A 207 7.24 -21.85 -2.76
C VAL A 207 8.67 -21.70 -2.22
N SER A 208 9.15 -20.49 -1.92
CA SER A 208 10.55 -20.28 -1.48
C SER A 208 10.76 -20.44 0.03
N VAL A 209 9.87 -19.88 0.85
CA VAL A 209 10.01 -19.85 2.32
C VAL A 209 9.16 -20.92 3.00
N PHE A 210 8.03 -21.33 2.40
CA PHE A 210 7.12 -22.34 2.97
C PHE A 210 7.22 -23.71 2.29
N SER A 211 8.20 -23.97 1.42
CA SER A 211 8.37 -25.30 0.77
C SER A 211 8.66 -26.48 1.71
N GLY A 212 8.85 -26.23 3.02
CA GLY A 212 8.93 -27.26 4.07
C GLY A 212 7.77 -27.24 5.06
N PHE A 213 6.81 -26.34 4.89
CA PHE A 213 5.66 -26.11 5.76
C PHE A 213 4.41 -26.70 5.09
N ASN A 214 3.45 -27.22 5.87
CA ASN A 214 2.12 -27.47 5.29
C ASN A 214 1.58 -26.11 4.83
N GLN A 215 1.17 -26.00 3.57
CA GLN A 215 0.85 -24.72 2.96
C GLN A 215 -0.23 -24.02 3.81
N PRO A 216 0.06 -22.84 4.39
CA PRO A 216 -0.91 -22.13 5.22
C PRO A 216 -2.10 -21.74 4.36
N ASP A 217 -3.28 -21.73 4.94
CA ASP A 217 -4.47 -21.23 4.26
C ASP A 217 -4.35 -19.71 4.08
N ASP A 218 -4.30 -19.27 2.82
CA ASP A 218 -4.06 -17.88 2.47
C ASP A 218 -5.37 -17.11 2.36
N ILE A 219 -5.79 -16.57 3.50
CA ILE A 219 -7.03 -15.79 3.63
C ILE A 219 -6.89 -14.34 3.14
N SER A 220 -5.80 -13.99 2.46
CA SER A 220 -5.57 -12.61 2.04
C SER A 220 -6.53 -12.14 0.95
N MET A 221 -7.07 -13.05 0.15
CA MET A 221 -8.08 -12.72 -0.88
C MET A 221 -9.38 -13.48 -0.66
N ASP A 222 -9.59 -13.99 0.55
CA ASP A 222 -10.81 -14.72 0.93
C ASP A 222 -11.93 -13.73 1.24
N GLU A 223 -13.06 -13.90 0.54
CA GLU A 223 -14.30 -13.14 0.68
C GLU A 223 -14.80 -13.11 2.14
N HIS A 224 -14.65 -14.22 2.86
CA HIS A 224 -15.09 -14.35 4.25
C HIS A 224 -14.32 -13.45 5.23
N TYR A 225 -13.06 -13.12 4.91
CA TYR A 225 -12.14 -12.41 5.80
C TYR A 225 -11.71 -11.03 5.27
N GLU A 226 -12.41 -10.47 4.28
CA GLU A 226 -12.09 -9.13 3.73
C GLU A 226 -12.03 -8.07 4.82
N ALA A 227 -13.07 -8.03 5.67
CA ALA A 227 -13.24 -7.06 6.74
C ALA A 227 -12.45 -7.37 8.01
N LEU A 228 -11.64 -8.44 8.04
CA LEU A 228 -10.85 -8.84 9.22
C LEU A 228 -9.84 -7.77 9.63
N CYS A 229 -9.32 -7.03 8.65
CA CYS A 229 -8.46 -5.86 8.84
C CYS A 229 -9.01 -4.70 8.02
N GLY A 230 -9.07 -3.51 8.60
CA GLY A 230 -9.62 -2.32 7.96
C GLY A 230 -10.94 -1.87 8.59
N ILE A 231 -11.54 -0.84 8.01
CA ILE A 231 -12.85 -0.30 8.42
C ILE A 231 -13.78 -0.43 7.23
N THR A 232 -14.94 -1.07 7.41
CA THR A 232 -15.98 -1.10 6.37
C THR A 232 -16.73 0.23 6.33
N GLU A 233 -17.44 0.50 5.23
CA GLU A 233 -18.27 1.69 5.12
C GLU A 233 -19.33 1.77 6.23
N GLU A 234 -19.99 0.65 6.54
CA GLU A 234 -20.99 0.56 7.60
C GLU A 234 -20.41 0.92 8.96
N GLU A 235 -19.26 0.35 9.31
CA GLU A 235 -18.55 0.65 10.56
C GLU A 235 -18.12 2.11 10.66
N LEU A 236 -17.64 2.67 9.54
CA LEU A 236 -17.23 4.07 9.47
C LEU A 236 -18.42 4.99 9.79
N TYR A 237 -19.56 4.80 9.14
CA TYR A 237 -20.70 5.70 9.27
C TYR A 237 -21.47 5.49 10.57
N SER A 238 -21.59 4.25 11.07
CA SER A 238 -22.27 3.96 12.33
C SER A 238 -21.46 4.38 13.56
N THR A 239 -20.14 4.16 13.56
CA THR A 239 -19.31 4.43 14.74
C THR A 239 -18.90 5.90 14.83
N PHE A 240 -18.69 6.56 13.67
CA PHE A 240 -18.10 7.91 13.63
C PHE A 240 -19.07 9.00 13.14
N GLU A 241 -20.39 8.77 13.20
CA GLU A 241 -21.43 9.69 12.72
C GLU A 241 -21.23 11.13 13.22
N GLU A 242 -21.07 11.30 14.54
CA GLU A 242 -20.90 12.62 15.17
C GLU A 242 -19.58 13.30 14.76
N GLN A 243 -18.52 12.52 14.57
CA GLN A 243 -17.22 13.03 14.14
C GLN A 243 -17.28 13.51 12.68
N ILE A 244 -18.01 12.80 11.82
CA ILE A 244 -18.26 13.18 10.43
C ILE A 244 -19.07 14.48 10.38
N LYS A 245 -20.13 14.63 11.19
CA LYS A 245 -20.90 15.89 11.31
C LYS A 245 -20.02 17.07 11.70
N VAL A 246 -19.15 16.90 12.70
CA VAL A 246 -18.20 17.94 13.13
C VAL A 246 -17.23 18.32 12.01
N MET A 247 -16.76 17.35 11.22
CA MET A 247 -15.93 17.63 10.05
C MET A 247 -16.71 18.36 8.94
N ALA A 248 -17.96 17.97 8.69
CA ALA A 248 -18.81 18.61 7.68
C ALA A 248 -18.97 20.11 7.95
N VAL A 249 -19.21 20.50 9.20
CA VAL A 249 -19.27 21.92 9.63
C VAL A 249 -17.97 22.65 9.33
N ARG A 250 -16.82 22.05 9.65
CA ARG A 250 -15.49 22.65 9.40
C ARG A 250 -15.22 22.83 7.91
N TYR A 251 -15.62 21.85 7.09
CA TYR A 251 -15.46 21.88 5.64
C TYR A 251 -16.55 22.65 4.91
N LYS A 252 -17.50 23.27 5.65
CA LYS A 252 -18.63 24.04 5.11
C LYS A 252 -19.43 23.22 4.06
N THR A 253 -19.67 21.96 4.37
CA THR A 253 -20.39 21.02 3.51
C THR A 253 -21.45 20.27 4.31
N THR A 254 -22.33 19.52 3.61
CA THR A 254 -23.32 18.65 4.25
C THR A 254 -22.65 17.39 4.78
N GLU A 255 -23.34 16.63 5.63
CA GLU A 255 -22.84 15.34 6.11
C GLU A 255 -22.55 14.39 4.93
N GLU A 256 -23.48 14.27 3.98
CA GLU A 256 -23.31 13.51 2.74
C GLU A 256 -22.12 14.01 1.90
N GLY A 257 -21.92 15.33 1.83
CA GLY A 257 -20.76 15.92 1.18
C GLY A 257 -19.44 15.56 1.87
N MET A 258 -19.45 15.42 3.20
CA MET A 258 -18.29 14.97 3.97
C MET A 258 -18.03 13.47 3.80
N LYS A 259 -19.08 12.63 3.80
CA LYS A 259 -18.97 11.19 3.46
C LYS A 259 -18.38 11.01 2.08
N TYR A 260 -18.87 11.73 1.06
CA TYR A 260 -18.30 11.72 -0.29
C TYR A 260 -16.81 12.10 -0.31
N LYS A 261 -16.41 13.15 0.43
CA LYS A 261 -15.01 13.55 0.53
C LYS A 261 -14.14 12.52 1.25
N LEU A 262 -14.65 11.84 2.29
CA LEU A 262 -13.95 10.75 2.97
C LEU A 262 -13.79 9.54 2.07
N LYS A 263 -14.87 9.14 1.39
CA LYS A 263 -14.89 8.04 0.42
C LYS A 263 -13.85 8.27 -0.67
N ARG A 264 -13.94 9.40 -1.38
CA ARG A 264 -12.97 9.76 -2.42
C ARG A 264 -11.52 9.81 -1.92
N LYS A 265 -11.30 10.24 -0.67
CA LYS A 265 -9.93 10.40 -0.13
C LYS A 265 -9.31 9.12 0.41
N PHE A 266 -10.10 8.21 0.97
CA PHE A 266 -9.59 7.09 1.78
C PHE A 266 -10.16 5.71 1.45
N ASP A 267 -11.23 5.62 0.66
CA ASP A 267 -11.89 4.35 0.30
C ASP A 267 -11.17 3.62 -0.85
N GLY A 268 -11.71 2.46 -1.23
CA GLY A 268 -11.45 1.84 -2.51
C GLY A 268 -10.37 0.79 -2.44
N TYR A 269 -10.12 0.20 -1.27
CA TYR A 269 -9.37 -1.05 -1.18
C TYR A 269 -10.34 -2.23 -1.21
N HIS A 270 -10.12 -3.11 -2.18
CA HIS A 270 -10.84 -4.36 -2.39
C HIS A 270 -9.84 -5.52 -2.34
N PHE A 271 -10.19 -6.60 -1.63
CA PHE A 271 -9.28 -7.71 -1.37
C PHE A 271 -9.71 -9.02 -2.03
N SER A 272 -10.96 -9.16 -2.42
CA SER A 272 -11.52 -10.33 -3.10
C SER A 272 -12.49 -9.93 -4.22
N SER A 273 -13.18 -10.94 -4.77
CA SER A 273 -14.15 -10.79 -5.84
C SER A 273 -15.48 -10.16 -5.40
N ASP A 274 -15.78 -10.18 -4.09
CA ASP A 274 -16.97 -9.55 -3.48
C ASP A 274 -16.88 -8.02 -3.44
N MET A 275 -15.68 -7.45 -3.61
CA MET A 275 -15.47 -6.02 -3.73
C MET A 275 -16.04 -5.22 -2.54
N LEU A 276 -15.89 -5.74 -1.30
CA LEU A 276 -16.25 -4.97 -0.11
C LEU A 276 -15.35 -3.75 0.05
N ASP A 277 -15.97 -2.58 0.21
CA ASP A 277 -15.26 -1.31 0.43
C ASP A 277 -14.56 -1.29 1.79
N ILE A 278 -13.22 -1.36 1.78
CA ILE A 278 -12.38 -1.28 2.99
C ILE A 278 -11.58 0.03 3.00
N TYR A 279 -11.69 0.75 4.11
CA TYR A 279 -10.95 1.97 4.41
C TYR A 279 -9.72 1.68 5.25
N ASN A 280 -8.64 2.46 5.01
CA ASN A 280 -7.45 2.40 5.86
C ASN A 280 -7.73 3.00 7.27
N PRO A 281 -7.60 2.21 8.37
CA PRO A 281 -7.90 2.70 9.71
C PRO A 281 -7.03 3.89 10.13
N PHE A 282 -5.74 3.86 9.79
CA PHE A 282 -4.82 4.89 10.22
C PHE A 282 -5.12 6.26 9.60
N SER A 283 -5.48 6.29 8.31
CA SER A 283 -5.89 7.53 7.63
C SER A 283 -7.20 8.08 8.18
N ILE A 284 -8.22 7.22 8.34
CA ILE A 284 -9.52 7.62 8.91
C ILE A 284 -9.37 8.16 10.33
N LEU A 285 -8.73 7.40 11.23
CA LEU A 285 -8.60 7.81 12.63
C LEU A 285 -7.81 9.11 12.77
N ASN A 286 -6.72 9.30 12.00
CA ASN A 286 -6.00 10.57 11.97
C ASN A 286 -6.84 11.72 11.40
N SER A 287 -7.65 11.45 10.37
CA SER A 287 -8.48 12.46 9.73
C SER A 287 -9.56 12.97 10.68
N LEU A 288 -10.26 12.06 11.36
CA LEU A 288 -11.27 12.38 12.35
C LEU A 288 -10.67 13.10 13.57
N SER A 289 -9.53 12.60 14.08
CA SER A 289 -8.83 13.19 15.23
C SER A 289 -8.37 14.63 14.95
N LYS A 290 -7.73 14.86 13.79
CA LYS A 290 -7.20 16.18 13.40
C LYS A 290 -8.23 17.05 12.68
N LYS A 291 -9.43 16.51 12.42
CA LYS A 291 -10.52 17.14 11.66
C LYS A 291 -10.04 17.68 10.31
N ARG A 292 -9.21 16.91 9.61
CA ARG A 292 -8.66 17.30 8.30
C ARG A 292 -8.41 16.10 7.40
N LEU A 293 -8.64 16.27 6.11
CA LEU A 293 -8.21 15.36 5.06
C LEU A 293 -6.73 15.64 4.77
N SER A 294 -5.90 14.59 4.84
CA SER A 294 -4.45 14.67 4.58
C SER A 294 -3.93 13.28 4.31
N ASP A 295 -2.76 13.18 3.67
CA ASP A 295 -2.14 11.93 3.25
C ASP A 295 -1.39 11.27 4.42
N PHE A 296 -2.13 10.84 5.45
CA PHE A 296 -1.57 10.28 6.67
C PHE A 296 -0.86 8.94 6.45
N TRP A 297 -1.48 8.00 5.73
CA TRP A 297 -0.90 6.70 5.42
C TRP A 297 0.38 6.86 4.60
N PHE A 298 0.31 7.62 3.50
CA PHE A 298 1.45 7.79 2.60
C PHE A 298 2.65 8.44 3.31
N ARG A 299 2.40 9.44 4.17
CA ARG A 299 3.46 10.13 4.94
C ARG A 299 4.14 9.27 6.00
N THR A 300 3.58 8.13 6.40
CA THR A 300 4.21 7.24 7.41
C THR A 300 5.37 6.41 6.88
N GLY A 301 5.74 6.60 5.62
CA GLY A 301 6.95 6.08 5.02
C GLY A 301 6.63 5.11 3.89
N THR A 302 6.76 5.60 2.66
CA THR A 302 6.89 4.75 1.47
C THR A 302 7.98 3.72 1.73
N PRO A 303 7.72 2.42 1.56
CA PRO A 303 8.75 1.42 1.73
C PRO A 303 9.92 1.71 0.79
N THR A 304 11.12 1.83 1.33
CA THR A 304 12.35 2.06 0.56
C THR A 304 12.52 1.00 -0.53
N TYR A 305 12.11 -0.24 -0.28
CA TYR A 305 12.12 -1.31 -1.29
C TYR A 305 11.25 -0.98 -2.52
N LEU A 306 10.10 -0.33 -2.34
CA LEU A 306 9.19 -0.03 -3.45
C LEU A 306 9.81 1.05 -4.34
N VAL A 307 10.45 2.05 -3.73
CA VAL A 307 11.20 3.08 -4.46
C VAL A 307 12.32 2.44 -5.28
N ARG A 308 13.07 1.50 -4.68
CA ARG A 308 14.13 0.75 -5.39
C ARG A 308 13.57 -0.03 -6.57
N LEU A 309 12.53 -0.83 -6.32
CA LEU A 309 11.91 -1.67 -7.34
C LEU A 309 11.32 -0.84 -8.49
N LEU A 310 10.71 0.31 -8.21
CA LEU A 310 10.25 1.25 -9.25
C LEU A 310 11.41 1.92 -10.00
N SER A 311 12.57 2.14 -9.37
CA SER A 311 13.74 2.71 -10.03
C SER A 311 14.39 1.77 -11.06
N HIS A 312 14.23 0.46 -10.87
CA HIS A 312 14.70 -0.57 -11.80
C HIS A 312 13.66 -0.96 -12.84
N PHE A 313 12.38 -0.65 -12.58
CA PHE A 313 11.29 -0.99 -13.48
C PHE A 313 11.27 -0.10 -14.73
N LYS A 314 11.41 -0.72 -15.90
CA LYS A 314 11.49 -0.02 -17.20
C LYS A 314 10.14 0.26 -17.86
N GLU A 315 9.04 -0.26 -17.32
CA GLU A 315 7.69 0.01 -17.86
C GLU A 315 7.11 1.30 -17.28
N ASN A 316 6.24 1.94 -18.06
CA ASN A 316 5.61 3.19 -17.67
C ASN A 316 4.43 2.93 -16.72
N LEU A 317 4.19 3.82 -15.76
CA LEU A 317 3.05 3.69 -14.83
C LEU A 317 1.69 3.55 -15.51
N ASN A 318 1.51 4.19 -16.66
CA ASN A 318 0.31 4.13 -17.50
C ASN A 318 0.06 2.73 -18.03
N GLU A 319 1.10 1.89 -18.04
CA GLU A 319 1.03 0.51 -18.49
C GLU A 319 0.59 -0.43 -17.36
N LEU A 320 0.61 0.02 -16.10
CA LEU A 320 0.29 -0.74 -14.87
C LEU A 320 -1.14 -0.51 -14.33
N THR A 321 -1.83 0.55 -14.77
CA THR A 321 -3.15 0.96 -14.24
C THR A 321 -4.22 0.96 -15.31
N GLY A 322 -5.48 0.75 -14.91
CA GLY A 322 -6.63 0.75 -15.83
C GLY A 322 -6.65 -0.45 -16.79
N LYS A 323 -6.03 -1.57 -16.40
CA LYS A 323 -5.96 -2.80 -17.19
C LYS A 323 -6.37 -4.02 -16.38
N TYR A 324 -6.87 -5.01 -17.11
CA TYR A 324 -7.17 -6.34 -16.58
C TYR A 324 -5.90 -7.19 -16.52
N TYR A 325 -5.67 -7.82 -15.37
CA TYR A 325 -4.60 -8.77 -15.12
C TYR A 325 -5.18 -10.12 -14.71
N PRO A 326 -4.64 -11.24 -15.20
CA PRO A 326 -5.12 -12.56 -14.78
C PRO A 326 -4.86 -12.77 -13.29
N THR A 327 -5.77 -13.48 -12.60
CA THR A 327 -5.65 -13.79 -11.17
C THR A 327 -4.34 -14.49 -10.80
N SER A 328 -3.76 -15.26 -11.73
CA SER A 328 -2.45 -15.93 -11.56
C SER A 328 -1.29 -14.95 -11.35
N SER A 329 -1.39 -13.71 -11.84
CA SER A 329 -0.39 -12.68 -11.60
C SER A 329 -0.20 -12.35 -10.12
N PHE A 330 -1.19 -12.62 -9.27
CA PHE A 330 -1.15 -12.30 -7.84
C PHE A 330 -0.64 -13.44 -6.94
N VAL A 331 -0.52 -14.65 -7.50
CA VAL A 331 -0.14 -15.87 -6.77
C VAL A 331 1.36 -16.16 -6.92
N ASP A 332 1.91 -15.96 -8.11
CA ASP A 332 3.29 -16.35 -8.44
C ASP A 332 4.26 -15.17 -8.36
N TYR A 333 4.82 -14.93 -7.17
CA TYR A 333 6.12 -14.26 -7.10
C TYR A 333 7.19 -15.30 -7.42
N ARG A 334 7.95 -15.13 -8.50
CA ARG A 334 9.27 -15.76 -8.58
C ARG A 334 10.30 -14.66 -8.41
N ALA A 335 11.20 -14.83 -7.43
CA ALA A 335 12.21 -13.84 -7.06
C ALA A 335 13.24 -13.57 -8.18
N ASP A 336 13.14 -14.28 -9.31
CA ASP A 336 14.00 -14.20 -10.48
C ASP A 336 13.41 -13.36 -11.63
N VAL A 337 12.14 -12.92 -11.54
CA VAL A 337 11.49 -12.12 -12.59
C VAL A 337 11.04 -10.78 -12.00
N GLU A 338 11.46 -9.68 -12.63
CA GLU A 338 11.05 -8.29 -12.36
C GLU A 338 9.53 -8.08 -12.59
N ALA A 339 8.70 -8.67 -11.75
CA ALA A 339 7.25 -8.49 -11.77
C ALA A 339 6.82 -7.66 -10.55
N PRO A 340 6.81 -6.31 -10.64
CA PRO A 340 6.51 -5.44 -9.51
C PRO A 340 5.03 -5.43 -9.15
N LEU A 341 4.16 -5.84 -10.07
CA LEU A 341 2.70 -5.71 -9.94
C LEU A 341 2.15 -6.31 -8.64
N PRO A 342 2.50 -7.56 -8.25
CA PRO A 342 1.97 -8.16 -7.03
C PRO A 342 2.46 -7.41 -5.80
N MET A 343 3.69 -6.88 -5.83
CA MET A 343 4.24 -6.09 -4.74
C MET A 343 3.55 -4.74 -4.62
N ILE A 344 3.26 -4.06 -5.73
CA ILE A 344 2.53 -2.78 -5.75
C ILE A 344 1.11 -2.97 -5.20
N TYR A 345 0.41 -4.03 -5.62
CA TYR A 345 -0.91 -4.39 -5.10
C TYR A 345 -0.88 -4.74 -3.60
N GLN A 346 -0.04 -5.69 -3.19
CA GLN A 346 0.05 -6.18 -1.81
C GLN A 346 0.48 -5.08 -0.82
N SER A 347 1.29 -4.13 -1.28
CA SER A 347 1.68 -2.97 -0.49
C SER A 347 0.65 -1.84 -0.45
N GLY A 348 -0.48 -2.00 -1.15
CA GLY A 348 -1.64 -1.12 -1.09
C GLY A 348 -1.57 0.10 -2.01
N TYR A 349 -0.72 0.08 -3.04
CA TYR A 349 -0.65 1.17 -4.02
C TYR A 349 -1.60 0.98 -5.20
N LEU A 350 -1.96 -0.27 -5.49
CA LEU A 350 -3.04 -0.63 -6.40
C LEU A 350 -4.03 -1.54 -5.68
N THR A 351 -5.24 -1.59 -6.20
CA THR A 351 -6.32 -2.45 -5.71
C THR A 351 -7.17 -2.95 -6.88
N ILE A 352 -8.01 -3.94 -6.61
CA ILE A 352 -8.99 -4.43 -7.56
C ILE A 352 -10.08 -3.36 -7.71
N LYS A 353 -10.48 -3.05 -8.93
CA LYS A 353 -11.60 -2.13 -9.25
C LYS A 353 -12.76 -2.81 -9.95
N ASP A 354 -12.52 -3.96 -10.55
CA ASP A 354 -13.52 -4.77 -11.23
C ASP A 354 -12.98 -6.20 -11.36
N TRP A 355 -13.88 -7.16 -11.48
CA TRP A 355 -13.55 -8.57 -11.73
C TRP A 355 -14.33 -9.08 -12.94
N ASN A 356 -13.57 -9.51 -13.96
CA ASN A 356 -14.14 -10.18 -15.11
C ASN A 356 -14.10 -11.70 -14.90
N MET A 357 -15.22 -12.24 -14.39
CA MET A 357 -15.40 -13.67 -14.12
C MET A 357 -15.17 -14.56 -15.36
N ASN A 358 -15.49 -14.09 -16.57
CA ASN A 358 -15.32 -14.90 -17.79
C ASN A 358 -13.85 -15.06 -18.21
N MET A 359 -13.03 -14.06 -17.92
CA MET A 359 -11.60 -14.05 -18.25
C MET A 359 -10.71 -14.38 -17.05
N ASP A 360 -11.32 -14.58 -15.88
CA ASP A 360 -10.65 -14.71 -14.58
C ASP A 360 -9.54 -13.66 -14.40
N SER A 361 -9.96 -12.39 -14.43
CA SER A 361 -9.04 -11.26 -14.41
C SER A 361 -9.56 -10.07 -13.60
N TYR A 362 -8.64 -9.39 -12.92
CA TYR A 362 -8.92 -8.21 -12.10
C TYR A 362 -8.48 -6.94 -12.81
N LEU A 363 -9.36 -5.94 -12.86
CA LEU A 363 -9.00 -4.58 -13.24
C LEU A 363 -8.26 -3.94 -12.06
N LEU A 364 -7.05 -3.41 -12.29
CA LEU A 364 -6.29 -2.71 -11.26
C LEU A 364 -6.25 -1.19 -11.47
N ASP A 365 -6.44 -0.45 -10.38
CA ASP A 365 -6.22 1.00 -10.32
C ASP A 365 -5.85 1.44 -8.89
N PHE A 366 -5.59 2.72 -8.70
CA PHE A 366 -5.35 3.32 -7.40
C PHE A 366 -6.60 3.21 -6.50
N PRO A 367 -6.43 2.95 -5.20
CA PRO A 367 -7.57 2.85 -4.28
C PRO A 367 -8.30 4.19 -4.13
N ASN A 368 -7.55 5.26 -3.87
CA ASN A 368 -8.08 6.59 -3.58
C ASN A 368 -7.09 7.72 -3.93
N ASP A 369 -7.56 8.95 -3.74
CA ASP A 369 -6.78 10.17 -3.97
C ASP A 369 -5.56 10.32 -3.04
N GLU A 370 -5.57 9.76 -1.82
CA GLU A 370 -4.37 9.76 -0.96
C GLU A 370 -3.23 8.95 -1.60
N VAL A 371 -3.51 7.71 -1.98
CA VAL A 371 -2.51 6.82 -2.56
C VAL A 371 -2.11 7.27 -3.95
N LYS A 372 -3.07 7.63 -4.79
CA LYS A 372 -2.82 8.11 -6.16
C LYS A 372 -1.86 9.30 -6.15
N ASN A 373 -2.14 10.31 -5.32
CA ASN A 373 -1.31 11.51 -5.25
C ASN A 373 0.09 11.24 -4.71
N GLY A 374 0.18 10.48 -3.62
CA GLY A 374 1.48 10.13 -3.04
C GLY A 374 2.34 9.30 -3.99
N PHE A 375 1.75 8.27 -4.60
CA PHE A 375 2.47 7.37 -5.48
C PHE A 375 2.94 8.04 -6.78
N LEU A 376 2.07 8.85 -7.41
CA LEU A 376 2.47 9.63 -8.59
C LEU A 376 3.61 10.58 -8.27
N THR A 377 3.56 11.25 -7.13
CA THR A 377 4.62 12.17 -6.70
C THR A 377 5.92 11.41 -6.46
N LEU A 378 5.87 10.25 -5.80
CA LEU A 378 7.04 9.40 -5.60
C LEU A 378 7.68 8.95 -6.91
N VAL A 379 6.87 8.44 -7.84
CA VAL A 379 7.34 7.99 -9.16
C VAL A 379 7.94 9.17 -9.91
N ALA A 380 7.28 10.32 -9.92
CA ALA A 380 7.77 11.52 -10.58
C ALA A 380 9.08 12.03 -9.97
N THR A 381 9.21 12.09 -8.63
CA THR A 381 10.45 12.49 -7.97
C THR A 381 11.58 11.51 -8.28
N SER A 382 11.32 10.20 -8.24
CA SER A 382 12.35 9.18 -8.48
C SER A 382 12.77 9.11 -9.95
N TYR A 383 11.82 9.27 -10.88
CA TYR A 383 12.04 9.19 -12.33
C TYR A 383 12.67 10.48 -12.89
N LEU A 384 12.14 11.65 -12.51
CA LEU A 384 12.57 12.94 -13.04
C LEU A 384 13.76 13.54 -12.29
N GLN A 385 13.92 13.21 -11.01
CA GLN A 385 14.94 13.76 -10.11
C GLN A 385 15.10 15.30 -10.21
N PRO A 386 14.00 16.07 -10.13
CA PRO A 386 14.06 17.52 -10.25
C PRO A 386 14.85 18.13 -9.08
N LYS A 387 15.47 19.29 -9.32
CA LYS A 387 16.14 20.04 -8.23
C LYS A 387 15.14 20.62 -7.22
N GLU A 388 13.92 20.88 -7.65
CA GLU A 388 12.84 21.42 -6.84
C GLU A 388 11.92 20.31 -6.32
N SER A 389 11.19 20.57 -5.23
CA SER A 389 10.22 19.62 -4.67
C SER A 389 9.03 19.45 -5.63
N THR A 390 8.79 18.21 -6.05
CA THR A 390 7.65 17.86 -6.91
C THR A 390 6.30 18.21 -6.25
N ASP A 391 6.16 17.95 -4.95
CA ASP A 391 4.96 18.31 -4.18
C ASP A 391 4.68 19.83 -4.20
N ALA A 392 5.72 20.63 -3.97
CA ALA A 392 5.58 22.09 -3.93
C ALA A 392 5.19 22.65 -5.30
N PHE A 393 5.78 22.11 -6.36
CA PHE A 393 5.46 22.47 -7.74
C PHE A 393 3.97 22.21 -8.05
N VAL A 394 3.45 21.02 -7.73
CA VAL A 394 2.05 20.67 -8.01
C VAL A 394 1.08 21.61 -7.27
N LEU A 395 1.36 21.93 -6.01
CA LEU A 395 0.54 22.87 -5.24
C LEU A 395 0.52 24.28 -5.84
N GLN A 396 1.67 24.76 -6.33
CA GLN A 396 1.76 26.07 -6.99
C GLN A 396 1.00 26.08 -8.31
N VAL A 397 1.10 25.02 -9.11
CA VAL A 397 0.37 24.88 -10.38
C VAL A 397 -1.13 24.88 -10.16
N VAL A 398 -1.62 24.06 -9.21
CA VAL A 398 -3.04 23.98 -8.86
C VAL A 398 -3.54 25.34 -8.36
N SER A 399 -2.76 26.02 -7.51
CA SER A 399 -3.12 27.36 -7.02
C SER A 399 -3.21 28.38 -8.15
N ALA A 400 -2.30 28.35 -9.13
CA ALA A 400 -2.34 29.23 -10.29
C ALA A 400 -3.57 28.95 -11.18
N MET A 401 -3.91 27.67 -11.35
CA MET A 401 -5.12 27.24 -12.09
C MET A 401 -6.43 27.60 -11.37
N ASP A 402 -6.45 27.65 -10.04
CA ASP A 402 -7.67 28.00 -9.29
C ASP A 402 -8.03 29.48 -9.42
N VAL A 403 -7.02 30.36 -9.53
CA VAL A 403 -7.20 31.82 -9.68
C VAL A 403 -7.11 32.32 -11.12
N GLY A 404 -6.84 31.45 -12.10
CA GLY A 404 -6.76 31.87 -13.50
C GLY A 404 -5.44 32.48 -13.94
N ASP A 405 -4.34 32.33 -13.18
CA ASP A 405 -3.05 32.97 -13.49
C ASP A 405 -2.22 32.14 -14.49
N CYS A 406 -2.49 32.33 -15.78
CA CYS A 406 -1.79 31.64 -16.86
C CYS A 406 -0.30 32.02 -16.99
N HIS A 407 0.09 33.22 -16.57
CA HIS A 407 1.50 33.64 -16.64
C HIS A 407 2.33 32.97 -15.53
N GLN A 408 1.79 32.88 -14.32
CA GLN A 408 2.40 32.09 -13.27
C GLN A 408 2.48 30.61 -13.66
N LEU A 409 1.41 30.07 -14.26
CA LEU A 409 1.38 28.70 -14.75
C LEU A 409 2.49 28.40 -15.77
N GLU A 410 2.68 29.27 -16.77
CA GLU A 410 3.78 29.16 -17.75
C GLU A 410 5.15 29.10 -17.07
N ASN A 411 5.40 30.02 -16.14
CA ASN A 411 6.66 30.10 -15.42
C ASN A 411 6.93 28.86 -14.57
N LEU A 412 5.92 28.36 -13.85
CA LEU A 412 6.03 27.16 -13.03
C LEU A 412 6.36 25.94 -13.88
N MET A 413 5.61 25.70 -14.96
CA MET A 413 5.83 24.58 -15.86
C MET A 413 7.24 24.65 -16.48
N THR A 414 7.63 25.82 -17.00
CA THR A 414 8.95 26.04 -17.60
C THR A 414 10.09 25.83 -16.60
N SER A 415 9.96 26.36 -15.37
CA SER A 415 10.96 26.17 -14.31
C SER A 415 11.11 24.69 -13.94
N PHE A 416 10.00 23.98 -13.78
CA PHE A 416 10.00 22.58 -13.40
C PHE A 416 10.72 21.71 -14.44
N PHE A 417 10.35 21.83 -15.73
CA PHE A 417 10.99 21.06 -16.79
C PHE A 417 12.48 21.42 -16.94
N ALA A 418 12.84 22.71 -16.83
CA ALA A 418 14.23 23.15 -16.85
C ALA A 418 15.06 22.61 -15.67
N SER A 419 14.43 22.31 -14.53
CA SER A 419 15.12 21.76 -13.35
C SER A 419 15.55 20.30 -13.49
N ILE A 420 15.02 19.57 -14.47
CA ILE A 420 15.29 18.14 -14.71
C ILE A 420 16.72 17.94 -15.26
N PRO A 421 17.57 17.12 -14.61
CA PRO A 421 18.95 16.88 -15.05
C PRO A 421 19.09 16.31 -16.47
N TYR A 422 20.13 16.74 -17.20
CA TYR A 422 20.38 16.31 -18.59
C TYR A 422 20.65 14.80 -18.73
N ASN A 423 21.24 14.16 -17.73
CA ASN A 423 21.50 12.71 -17.73
C ASN A 423 20.21 11.87 -17.69
N GLN A 424 19.14 12.37 -17.07
CA GLN A 424 17.82 11.70 -17.11
C GLN A 424 17.18 11.79 -18.50
N ARG A 425 17.57 12.79 -19.30
CA ARG A 425 17.07 13.02 -20.66
C ARG A 425 17.81 12.20 -21.72
N ARG A 426 18.98 11.64 -21.40
CA ARG A 426 19.81 10.91 -22.38
C ARG A 426 19.28 9.49 -22.55
N LYS A 427 18.64 9.26 -23.69
CA LYS A 427 18.31 7.94 -24.23
C LYS A 427 18.97 7.79 -25.59
N ASP A 428 19.49 6.60 -25.89
CA ASP A 428 20.35 6.37 -27.05
C ASP A 428 19.55 6.36 -28.37
N ASP A 429 18.23 6.15 -28.31
CA ASP A 429 17.32 6.08 -29.45
C ASP A 429 16.27 7.23 -29.44
N GLU A 430 15.88 7.73 -30.62
CA GLU A 430 14.83 8.76 -30.75
C GLU A 430 13.48 8.28 -30.21
N ARG A 431 13.19 6.99 -30.37
CA ARG A 431 11.97 6.36 -29.84
C ARG A 431 11.92 6.41 -28.31
N GLU A 432 13.06 6.23 -27.65
CA GLU A 432 13.14 6.31 -26.19
C GLU A 432 13.03 7.75 -25.69
N LYS A 433 13.55 8.73 -26.44
CA LYS A 433 13.37 10.16 -26.13
C LYS A 433 11.91 10.58 -26.22
N GLU A 434 11.19 10.10 -27.23
CA GLU A 434 9.75 10.36 -27.39
C GLU A 434 8.93 9.71 -26.26
N ARG A 435 9.22 8.45 -25.90
CA ARG A 435 8.59 7.79 -24.75
C ARG A 435 8.87 8.54 -23.44
N TYR A 436 10.10 9.00 -23.22
CA TYR A 436 10.47 9.80 -22.05
C TYR A 436 9.66 11.10 -21.98
N PHE A 437 9.52 11.79 -23.11
CA PHE A 437 8.73 13.01 -23.22
C PHE A 437 7.26 12.77 -22.86
N GLN A 438 6.61 11.83 -23.55
CA GLN A 438 5.19 11.52 -23.32
C GLN A 438 4.93 11.11 -21.86
N TYR A 439 5.82 10.31 -21.28
CA TYR A 439 5.69 9.86 -19.91
C TYR A 439 5.92 10.97 -18.87
N THR A 440 6.86 11.89 -19.12
CA THR A 440 7.08 13.06 -18.25
C THR A 440 5.82 13.93 -18.18
N PHE A 441 5.22 14.25 -19.34
CA PHE A 441 3.97 15.02 -19.38
C PHE A 441 2.83 14.28 -18.71
N TYR A 442 2.69 12.98 -18.98
CA TYR A 442 1.70 12.17 -18.30
C TYR A 442 1.83 12.24 -16.77
N LEU A 443 3.05 12.10 -16.22
CA LEU A 443 3.27 12.16 -14.77
C LEU A 443 2.87 13.53 -14.21
N VAL A 444 3.31 14.62 -14.84
CA VAL A 444 2.96 15.99 -14.42
C VAL A 444 1.44 16.20 -14.44
N LEU A 445 0.80 15.85 -15.54
CA LEU A 445 -0.64 15.98 -15.73
C LEU A 445 -1.44 15.13 -14.73
N ARG A 446 -0.99 13.90 -14.46
CA ARG A 446 -1.62 13.02 -13.48
C ARG A 446 -1.45 13.53 -12.06
N MET A 447 -0.31 14.12 -11.70
CA MET A 447 -0.15 14.76 -10.40
C MET A 447 -1.11 15.95 -10.24
N ILE A 448 -1.25 16.79 -11.27
CA ILE A 448 -2.23 17.89 -11.28
C ILE A 448 -3.67 17.35 -11.17
N SER A 449 -3.97 16.23 -11.86
CA SER A 449 -5.28 15.57 -11.85
C SER A 449 -5.76 15.11 -10.47
N CYS A 450 -4.87 14.98 -9.49
CA CYS A 450 -5.29 14.63 -8.13
C CYS A 450 -6.02 15.79 -7.44
N PHE A 451 -5.88 17.02 -7.95
CA PHE A 451 -6.45 18.23 -7.36
C PHE A 451 -7.52 18.87 -8.22
N THR A 452 -7.61 18.50 -9.51
CA THR A 452 -8.56 19.07 -10.49
C THR A 452 -9.28 17.95 -11.24
N VAL A 453 -10.40 18.25 -11.88
CA VAL A 453 -11.03 17.27 -12.79
C VAL A 453 -10.15 17.20 -14.04
N PHE A 454 -9.65 16.01 -14.35
CA PHE A 454 -8.73 15.77 -15.46
C PHE A 454 -9.37 14.78 -16.41
N ILE A 455 -9.41 15.14 -17.69
CA ILE A 455 -10.01 14.30 -18.71
C ILE A 455 -9.04 14.17 -19.88
N GLU A 456 -8.47 12.97 -20.03
CA GLU A 456 -7.91 12.53 -21.31
C GLU A 456 -9.08 12.04 -22.18
N LYS A 457 -9.54 12.89 -23.11
CA LYS A 457 -10.73 12.62 -23.91
C LYS A 457 -10.35 12.33 -25.36
N GLN A 458 -10.81 11.19 -25.88
CA GLN A 458 -10.95 11.02 -27.33
C GLN A 458 -12.22 11.77 -27.75
N GLN A 459 -12.08 12.81 -28.57
CA GLN A 459 -13.21 13.53 -29.17
C GLN A 459 -13.39 13.11 -30.64
N SER A 460 -14.56 13.41 -31.20
CA SER A 460 -14.95 13.00 -32.56
C SER A 460 -14.01 13.47 -33.67
N GLU A 461 -13.23 14.52 -33.43
CA GLU A 461 -12.29 15.10 -34.41
C GLU A 461 -10.81 14.83 -34.05
N GLY A 462 -10.48 14.29 -32.87
CA GLY A 462 -9.09 14.04 -32.45
C GLY A 462 -8.92 13.71 -30.96
N ARG A 463 -7.68 13.44 -30.52
CA ARG A 463 -7.34 13.30 -29.09
C ARG A 463 -6.70 14.60 -28.63
N VAL A 464 -7.34 15.28 -27.68
CA VAL A 464 -6.74 16.41 -26.97
C VAL A 464 -5.70 15.87 -25.99
N ASP A 465 -4.55 16.54 -25.90
CA ASP A 465 -3.49 16.08 -25.00
C ASP A 465 -3.90 16.18 -23.54
N CYS A 466 -4.54 17.29 -23.15
CA CYS A 466 -5.01 17.47 -21.79
C CYS A 466 -6.14 18.50 -21.66
N VAL A 467 -7.17 18.14 -20.88
CA VAL A 467 -8.15 19.10 -20.36
C VAL A 467 -8.15 19.06 -18.84
N VAL A 468 -8.05 20.24 -18.22
CA VAL A 468 -8.16 20.45 -16.78
C VAL A 468 -9.36 21.34 -16.49
N GLU A 469 -10.29 20.81 -15.71
CA GLU A 469 -11.48 21.52 -15.25
C GLU A 469 -11.33 21.90 -13.77
N THR A 470 -11.47 23.19 -13.48
CA THR A 470 -11.58 23.74 -12.13
C THR A 470 -13.01 24.25 -11.90
N PRO A 471 -13.38 24.61 -10.65
CA PRO A 471 -14.69 25.20 -10.39
C PRO A 471 -14.98 26.49 -11.18
N ASN A 472 -13.93 27.24 -11.53
CA ASN A 472 -14.05 28.58 -12.14
C ASN A 472 -13.55 28.65 -13.59
N TYR A 473 -12.66 27.74 -13.99
CA TYR A 473 -11.93 27.81 -15.26
C TYR A 473 -11.82 26.44 -15.93
N ILE A 474 -11.67 26.44 -17.25
CA ILE A 474 -11.39 25.24 -18.05
C ILE A 474 -10.09 25.50 -18.81
N TYR A 475 -9.13 24.61 -18.71
CA TYR A 475 -7.85 24.70 -19.41
C TYR A 475 -7.74 23.57 -20.43
N ILE A 476 -7.46 23.92 -21.67
CA ILE A 476 -7.24 22.98 -22.77
C ILE A 476 -5.79 23.13 -23.21
N PHE A 477 -5.00 22.08 -23.08
CA PHE A 477 -3.59 22.07 -23.46
C PHE A 477 -3.37 21.21 -24.70
N GLU A 478 -2.51 21.70 -25.57
CA GLU A 478 -1.92 20.95 -26.67
C GLU A 478 -0.40 21.14 -26.64
N PHE A 479 0.35 20.05 -26.75
CA PHE A 479 1.80 20.07 -26.66
C PHE A 479 2.43 19.70 -28.01
N LYS A 480 3.45 20.45 -28.40
CA LYS A 480 4.32 20.13 -29.53
C LYS A 480 5.73 19.88 -29.06
N ARG A 481 6.42 18.96 -29.74
CA ARG A 481 7.85 18.71 -29.57
C ARG A 481 8.58 19.26 -30.78
N ASP A 482 9.52 20.16 -30.56
CA ASP A 482 10.33 20.81 -31.61
C ASP A 482 9.50 21.42 -32.77
N GLY A 483 8.29 21.89 -32.46
CA GLY A 483 7.40 22.62 -33.38
C GLY A 483 7.21 24.06 -32.92
N SER A 484 5.97 24.56 -32.95
CA SER A 484 5.62 25.88 -32.40
C SER A 484 4.37 25.85 -31.50
N ALA A 485 4.31 26.80 -30.56
CA ALA A 485 3.16 26.98 -29.69
C ALA A 485 1.93 27.48 -30.45
N GLU A 486 2.15 28.23 -31.54
CA GLU A 486 1.12 28.67 -32.46
C GLU A 486 0.45 27.50 -33.20
N GLU A 487 1.23 26.52 -33.67
CA GLU A 487 0.67 25.30 -34.28
C GLU A 487 -0.15 24.49 -33.29
N ALA A 488 0.33 24.38 -32.04
CA ALA A 488 -0.40 23.71 -30.97
C ALA A 488 -1.74 24.40 -30.70
N LEU A 489 -1.74 25.73 -30.53
CA LEU A 489 -2.95 26.51 -30.31
C LEU A 489 -3.92 26.41 -31.50
N LYS A 490 -3.39 26.47 -32.73
CA LYS A 490 -4.19 26.33 -33.94
C LYS A 490 -4.86 24.97 -34.02
N GLN A 491 -4.18 23.90 -33.61
CA GLN A 491 -4.77 22.57 -33.57
C GLN A 491 -5.96 22.51 -32.59
N ILE A 492 -5.88 23.15 -31.42
CA ILE A 492 -7.02 23.24 -30.49
C ILE A 492 -8.24 23.88 -31.17
N GLU A 493 -8.01 24.95 -31.94
CA GLU A 493 -9.05 25.67 -32.67
C GLU A 493 -9.64 24.85 -33.82
N ASP A 494 -8.77 24.28 -34.66
CA ASP A 494 -9.14 23.52 -35.87
C ASP A 494 -9.95 22.27 -35.50
N MET A 495 -9.57 21.58 -34.41
CA MET A 495 -10.25 20.38 -33.90
C MET A 495 -11.47 20.71 -33.02
N GLY A 496 -11.70 21.99 -32.72
CA GLY A 496 -12.87 22.46 -32.00
C GLY A 496 -12.99 21.95 -30.56
N TYR A 497 -11.89 21.67 -29.87
CA TYR A 497 -11.92 21.06 -28.53
C TYR A 497 -12.70 21.88 -27.49
N ALA A 498 -12.80 23.19 -27.68
CA ALA A 498 -13.57 24.09 -26.82
C ALA A 498 -15.10 24.01 -27.03
N ARG A 499 -15.60 23.40 -28.13
CA ARG A 499 -17.04 23.40 -28.49
C ARG A 499 -17.91 22.72 -27.42
N GLU A 500 -17.41 21.69 -26.75
CA GLU A 500 -18.13 20.97 -25.67
C GLU A 500 -18.49 21.89 -24.50
N TYR A 501 -17.66 22.90 -24.25
CA TYR A 501 -17.82 23.86 -23.16
C TYR A 501 -18.52 25.14 -23.60
N ALA A 502 -19.09 25.19 -24.81
CA ALA A 502 -19.74 26.41 -25.33
C ALA A 502 -20.97 26.85 -24.52
N ALA A 503 -21.63 25.90 -23.83
CA ALA A 503 -22.74 26.17 -22.90
C ALA A 503 -22.29 26.29 -21.43
N ASP A 504 -20.98 26.18 -21.16
CA ASP A 504 -20.41 26.31 -19.82
C ASP A 504 -20.18 27.80 -19.49
N GLY A 505 -20.51 28.21 -18.26
CA GLY A 505 -20.33 29.59 -17.80
C GLY A 505 -18.90 29.91 -17.35
N ARG A 506 -18.03 28.90 -17.22
CA ARG A 506 -16.62 29.05 -16.82
C ARG A 506 -15.79 29.65 -17.97
N LYS A 507 -14.73 30.38 -17.63
CA LYS A 507 -13.81 30.91 -18.63
C LYS A 507 -12.86 29.81 -19.12
N ILE A 508 -12.77 29.67 -20.44
CA ILE A 508 -11.93 28.68 -21.11
C ILE A 508 -10.59 29.33 -21.48
N TYR A 509 -9.49 28.66 -21.16
CA TYR A 509 -8.13 28.99 -21.58
C TYR A 509 -7.64 27.90 -22.53
N GLN A 510 -7.32 28.29 -23.77
CA GLN A 510 -6.70 27.39 -24.75
C GLN A 510 -5.20 27.68 -24.76
N ILE A 511 -4.38 26.67 -24.48
CA ILE A 511 -2.95 26.83 -24.24
C ILE A 511 -2.17 25.91 -25.19
N GLY A 512 -1.43 26.52 -26.11
CA GLY A 512 -0.46 25.85 -26.96
C GLY A 512 0.95 25.92 -26.36
N CYS A 513 1.59 24.78 -26.20
CA CYS A 513 2.94 24.67 -25.62
C CYS A 513 3.90 24.04 -26.62
N ASN A 514 5.10 24.62 -26.77
CA ASN A 514 6.21 23.96 -27.46
C ASN A 514 7.30 23.57 -26.47
N PHE A 515 7.73 22.32 -26.57
CA PHE A 515 8.82 21.77 -25.81
C PHE A 515 10.01 21.49 -26.73
N SER A 516 11.17 22.02 -26.37
CA SER A 516 12.38 21.76 -27.12
C SER A 516 13.09 20.52 -26.60
N SER A 517 13.35 19.55 -27.46
CA SER A 517 14.17 18.39 -27.12
C SER A 517 15.62 18.78 -26.82
N LYS A 518 16.08 19.91 -27.35
CA LYS A 518 17.42 20.46 -27.13
C LYS A 518 17.58 21.06 -25.74
N THR A 519 16.66 21.92 -25.31
CA THR A 519 16.73 22.57 -23.98
C THR A 519 16.06 21.74 -22.89
N GLY A 520 15.22 20.77 -23.28
CA GLY A 520 14.44 19.90 -22.40
C GLY A 520 13.47 20.68 -21.51
N THR A 521 12.96 21.81 -22.01
CA THR A 521 11.97 22.64 -21.35
C THR A 521 11.02 23.26 -22.37
N ILE A 522 9.97 23.89 -21.86
CA ILE A 522 9.05 24.71 -22.65
C ILE A 522 9.80 25.95 -23.14
N ASP A 523 9.82 26.18 -24.46
CA ASP A 523 10.41 27.36 -25.08
C ASP A 523 9.40 28.15 -25.93
N GLY A 524 8.16 27.70 -26.00
CA GLY A 524 7.04 28.43 -26.56
C GLY A 524 5.76 28.21 -25.76
N TRP A 525 5.02 29.30 -25.50
CA TRP A 525 3.73 29.29 -24.82
C TRP A 525 2.81 30.33 -25.48
N LYS A 526 1.60 29.90 -25.87
CA LYS A 526 0.55 30.78 -26.41
C LYS A 526 -0.77 30.48 -25.75
N MET A 527 -1.53 31.52 -25.45
CA MET A 527 -2.86 31.38 -24.84
C MET A 527 -3.91 32.15 -25.63
N LYS A 528 -5.16 31.68 -25.56
CA LYS A 528 -6.35 32.37 -26.05
C LYS A 528 -7.49 32.28 -25.03
#